data_AF-A0A1V4TAN2-F1
#
_entry.id   AF-A0A1V4TAN2-F1
#
_cell.length_a   1.000
_cell.length_b   1.000
_cell.length_c   1.000
_cell.angle_alpha   90.00
_cell.angle_beta   90.00
_cell.angle_gamma   90.00
#
_symmetry.space_group_name_H-M   'P 1'
#
loop_
_entity.id
_entity.type
_entity.pdbx_description
1 polymer ?
#
loop_
_entity_poly.entity_id
_entity_poly.type
_entity_poly.pdbx_seq_one_letter_code
_entity_poly.pdbx_strand_id
1 'polypeptide(L)'
;MSNDDMPDAEQLRDIFGVLTESVPKLLDSVTKVLYGAQEGTKFGESVAAFYKALKDAGMSNEQAFELTKDYMSNLSLGGMLKNVVSGASKHED
;
A
#
# COMPACT_ATOMS: atom_id res chain seq x y z
N MET A 1 -0.58 46.19 -4.09
CA MET A 1 -0.02 44.84 -4.33
C MET A 1 -0.80 44.29 -5.51
N SER A 2 -0.14 44.11 -6.66
CA SER A 2 -0.79 43.76 -7.92
C SER A 2 -1.10 42.27 -7.96
N ASN A 3 -2.29 41.93 -8.48
CA ASN A 3 -2.85 40.58 -8.59
C ASN A 3 -2.18 39.71 -9.69
N ASP A 4 -0.85 39.62 -9.72
CA ASP A 4 -0.11 38.90 -10.78
C ASP A 4 0.51 37.56 -10.35
N ASP A 5 0.11 37.02 -9.20
CA ASP A 5 0.70 35.79 -8.63
C ASP A 5 -0.01 34.48 -9.06
N MET A 6 -0.87 34.51 -10.09
CA MET A 6 -1.48 33.28 -10.62
C MET A 6 -0.68 32.79 -11.83
N PRO A 7 -0.10 31.57 -11.78
CA PRO A 7 0.67 31.04 -12.89
C PRO A 7 -0.18 30.92 -14.14
N ASP A 8 0.41 31.31 -15.28
CA ASP A 8 -0.27 31.24 -16.57
C ASP A 8 -0.47 29.78 -17.04
N ALA A 9 -1.21 29.61 -18.14
CA ALA A 9 -1.55 28.29 -18.65
C ALA A 9 -0.33 27.46 -19.08
N GLU A 10 0.77 28.10 -19.51
CA GLU A 10 2.01 27.40 -19.87
C GLU A 10 2.74 26.92 -18.61
N GLN A 11 2.87 27.80 -17.61
CA GLN A 11 3.47 27.47 -16.31
C GLN A 11 2.69 26.38 -15.58
N LEU A 12 1.36 26.42 -15.62
CA LEU A 12 0.52 25.35 -15.09
C LEU A 12 0.73 24.04 -15.85
N ARG A 13 0.84 24.07 -17.18
CA ARG A 13 1.13 22.87 -17.98
C ARG A 13 2.49 22.26 -17.62
N ASP A 14 3.51 23.08 -17.39
CA ASP A 14 4.84 22.60 -17.00
C ASP A 14 4.82 21.98 -15.61
N ILE A 15 4.17 22.61 -14.63
CA ILE A 15 4.00 22.07 -13.27
C ILE A 15 3.23 20.74 -13.32
N PHE A 16 2.13 20.69 -14.07
CA PHE A 16 1.36 19.46 -14.24
C PHE A 16 2.17 18.39 -14.98
N GLY A 17 2.99 18.76 -15.96
CA GLY A 17 3.92 17.85 -16.64
C GLY A 17 4.86 17.19 -15.65
N VAL A 18 5.58 17.99 -14.86
CA VAL A 18 6.51 17.49 -13.83
C VAL A 18 5.79 16.62 -12.79
N LEU A 19 4.58 16.99 -12.38
CA LEU A 19 3.78 16.22 -11.44
C LEU A 19 3.35 14.87 -12.03
N THR A 20 2.88 14.86 -13.28
CA THR A 20 2.47 13.62 -13.98
C THR A 20 3.64 12.68 -14.25
N GLU A 21 4.87 13.17 -14.34
CA GLU A 21 6.05 12.31 -14.42
C GLU A 21 6.52 11.80 -13.06
N SER A 22 6.37 12.62 -12.01
CA SER A 22 6.91 12.32 -10.68
C SER A 22 6.00 11.39 -9.88
N VAL A 23 4.68 11.56 -9.99
CA VAL A 23 3.70 10.75 -9.25
C VAL A 23 3.79 9.26 -9.62
N PRO A 24 3.81 8.85 -10.91
CA PRO A 24 3.98 7.44 -11.27
C PRO A 24 5.31 6.85 -10.78
N LYS A 25 6.41 7.61 -10.85
CA LYS A 25 7.72 7.16 -10.35
C LYS A 25 7.71 6.92 -8.84
N LEU A 26 7.00 7.76 -8.07
CA LEU A 26 6.83 7.58 -6.64
C LEU A 26 5.97 6.34 -6.33
N LEU A 27 4.87 6.15 -7.05
CA LEU A 27 4.01 4.97 -6.91
C LEU A 27 4.76 3.67 -7.28
N ASP A 28 5.55 3.68 -8.35
CA ASP A 28 6.41 2.56 -8.76
C ASP A 28 7.48 2.27 -7.70
N SER A 29 8.08 3.31 -7.11
CA SER A 29 9.09 3.14 -6.05
C SER A 29 8.47 2.55 -4.79
N VAL A 30 7.29 3.04 -4.38
CA VAL A 30 6.52 2.49 -3.25
C VAL A 30 6.14 1.04 -3.55
N THR A 31 5.62 0.76 -4.74
CA THR A 31 5.27 -0.60 -5.17
C THR A 31 6.49 -1.52 -5.19
N LYS A 32 7.64 -1.05 -5.67
CA LYS A 32 8.88 -1.83 -5.71
C LYS A 32 9.49 -2.07 -4.33
N VAL A 33 9.32 -1.16 -3.38
CA VAL A 33 9.71 -1.38 -1.98
C VAL A 33 8.75 -2.37 -1.30
N LEU A 34 7.45 -2.31 -1.63
CA LEU A 34 6.45 -3.19 -1.01
C LEU A 34 6.41 -4.60 -1.63
N TYR A 35 6.73 -4.71 -2.92
CA TYR A 35 6.60 -5.94 -3.72
C TYR A 35 7.90 -6.36 -4.43
N GLY A 36 9.02 -5.69 -4.14
CA GLY A 36 10.34 -6.09 -4.60
C GLY A 36 10.63 -7.52 -4.16
N ALA A 37 11.28 -8.32 -5.01
CA ALA A 37 11.51 -9.75 -4.75
C ALA A 37 12.19 -10.01 -3.40
N GLN A 38 13.07 -9.10 -2.94
CA GLN A 38 13.77 -9.20 -1.66
C GLN A 38 12.86 -8.92 -0.46
N GLU A 39 11.97 -7.93 -0.58
CA GLU A 39 11.00 -7.54 0.43
C GLU A 39 9.85 -8.56 0.51
N GLY A 40 9.43 -9.11 -0.63
CA GLY A 40 8.53 -10.25 -0.70
C GLY A 40 9.10 -11.51 -0.03
N THR A 41 10.40 -11.79 -0.19
CA THR A 41 11.06 -12.89 0.53
C THR A 41 11.07 -12.66 2.04
N LYS A 42 11.50 -11.48 2.52
CA LYS A 42 11.51 -11.15 3.96
C LYS A 42 10.10 -11.17 4.57
N PHE A 43 9.11 -10.72 3.81
CA PHE A 43 7.71 -10.78 4.20
C PHE A 43 7.25 -12.24 4.34
N GLY A 44 7.53 -13.09 3.34
CA GLY A 44 7.23 -14.52 3.40
C GLY A 44 7.92 -15.24 4.57
N GLU A 45 9.18 -14.90 4.85
CA GLU A 45 9.92 -15.42 6.02
C GLU A 45 9.25 -15.02 7.34
N SER A 46 8.82 -13.76 7.45
CA SER A 46 8.14 -13.24 8.66
C SER A 46 6.79 -13.92 8.87
N VAL A 47 6.00 -14.08 7.81
CA VAL A 47 4.72 -14.81 7.83
C VAL A 47 4.93 -16.28 8.24
N ALA A 48 5.95 -16.94 7.69
CA ALA A 48 6.27 -18.33 8.04
C ALA A 48 6.75 -18.48 9.48
N ALA A 49 7.53 -17.53 9.99
CA ALA A 49 7.98 -17.51 11.38
C ALA A 49 6.80 -17.31 12.33
N PHE A 50 5.86 -16.41 12.00
CA PHE A 50 4.64 -16.20 12.79
C PHE A 50 3.79 -17.48 12.89
N TYR A 51 3.53 -18.15 11.76
CA TYR A 51 2.79 -19.42 11.75
C TYR A 51 3.45 -20.49 12.63
N LYS A 52 4.78 -20.64 12.54
CA LYS A 52 5.54 -21.58 13.38
C LYS A 52 5.41 -21.25 14.86
N ALA A 53 5.56 -19.98 15.24
CA ALA A 53 5.45 -19.55 16.63
C ALA A 53 4.06 -19.85 17.22
N LEU A 54 2.98 -19.70 16.44
CA LEU A 54 1.63 -20.06 16.88
C LEU A 54 1.48 -21.57 17.14
N LYS A 55 2.06 -22.40 16.25
CA LYS A 55 2.08 -23.86 16.43
C LYS A 55 2.92 -24.28 17.62
N ASP A 56 4.09 -23.67 17.80
CA ASP A 56 4.98 -23.96 18.93
C ASP A 56 4.34 -23.54 20.26
N ALA A 57 3.47 -22.53 20.25
CA ALA A 57 2.63 -22.14 21.38
C ALA A 57 1.44 -23.10 21.65
N GLY A 58 1.27 -24.15 20.84
CA GLY A 58 0.28 -25.20 21.05
C GLY A 58 -1.03 -25.04 20.27
N MET A 59 -1.12 -24.12 19.31
CA MET A 59 -2.31 -24.01 18.45
C MET A 59 -2.40 -25.15 17.44
N SER A 60 -3.63 -25.51 17.05
CA SER A 60 -3.84 -26.44 15.94
C SER A 60 -3.34 -25.85 14.61
N ASN A 61 -3.09 -26.71 13.62
CA ASN A 61 -2.68 -26.27 12.29
C ASN A 61 -3.70 -25.31 11.68
N GLU A 62 -4.99 -25.58 11.87
CA GLU A 62 -6.10 -24.78 11.35
C GLU A 62 -6.18 -23.41 12.05
N GLN A 63 -6.05 -23.38 13.37
CA GLN A 63 -6.07 -22.13 14.14
C GLN A 63 -4.88 -21.21 13.78
N ALA A 64 -3.68 -21.79 13.72
CA ALA A 64 -2.48 -21.06 13.33
C ALA A 64 -2.57 -20.55 11.88
N PHE A 65 -3.19 -21.32 10.98
CA PHE A 65 -3.35 -20.96 9.57
C PHE A 65 -4.31 -19.77 9.41
N GLU A 66 -5.50 -19.82 10.02
CA GLU A 66 -6.46 -18.71 9.91
C GLU A 66 -5.89 -17.41 10.50
N LEU A 67 -5.24 -17.45 11.68
CA LEU A 67 -4.62 -16.25 12.26
C LEU A 67 -3.48 -15.68 11.39
N THR A 68 -2.68 -16.55 10.76
CA THR A 68 -1.61 -16.12 9.85
C THR A 68 -2.20 -15.49 8.58
N LYS A 69 -3.26 -16.07 8.03
CA LYS A 69 -3.99 -15.56 6.87
C LYS A 69 -4.64 -14.19 7.15
N ASP A 70 -5.22 -14.01 8.34
CA ASP A 70 -5.76 -12.73 8.78
C ASP A 70 -4.65 -11.67 8.93
N TYR A 71 -3.52 -12.05 9.54
CA TYR A 71 -2.34 -11.20 9.65
C TYR A 71 -1.80 -10.75 8.28
N MET A 72 -1.68 -11.69 7.33
CA MET A 72 -1.29 -11.39 5.94
C MET A 72 -2.28 -10.46 5.25
N SER A 73 -3.58 -10.68 5.45
CA SER A 73 -4.64 -9.87 4.83
C SER A 73 -4.59 -8.41 5.31
N ASN A 74 -4.32 -8.21 6.59
CA ASN A 74 -4.15 -6.87 7.19
C ASN A 74 -2.85 -6.18 6.74
N LEU A 75 -1.78 -6.93 6.51
CA LEU A 75 -0.51 -6.39 6.02
C LEU A 75 -0.49 -6.17 4.51
N SER A 76 -1.32 -6.90 3.76
CA SER A 76 -1.52 -6.61 2.35
C SER A 76 -2.19 -5.24 2.24
N LEU A 77 -1.41 -4.22 1.87
CA LEU A 77 -1.90 -2.86 1.65
C LEU A 77 -3.07 -2.81 0.66
N GLY A 78 -3.26 -3.84 -0.17
CA GLY A 78 -4.45 -4.02 -1.01
C GLY A 78 -5.77 -4.11 -0.22
N GLY A 79 -5.79 -4.70 0.98
CA GLY A 79 -6.96 -4.69 1.87
C GLY A 79 -7.22 -3.30 2.47
N MET A 80 -6.16 -2.60 2.87
CA MET A 80 -6.24 -1.24 3.39
C MET A 80 -6.69 -0.24 2.31
N LEU A 81 -6.13 -0.33 1.10
CA LEU A 81 -6.52 0.45 -0.09
C LEU A 81 -7.96 0.14 -0.52
N LYS A 82 -8.39 -1.13 -0.47
CA LYS A 82 -9.78 -1.52 -0.74
C LYS A 82 -10.74 -0.88 0.26
N ASN A 83 -10.41 -0.86 1.56
CA ASN A 83 -11.24 -0.23 2.58
C ASN A 83 -11.29 1.31 2.45
N VAL A 84 -10.19 1.94 2.01
CA VAL A 84 -10.16 3.39 1.72
C VAL A 84 -10.98 3.74 0.47
N VAL A 85 -10.83 2.98 -0.62
CA VAL A 85 -11.61 3.17 -1.86
C VAL A 85 -13.10 2.87 -1.65
N SER A 86 -13.44 1.82 -0.91
CA SER A 86 -14.84 1.47 -0.60
C SER A 86 -15.48 2.37 0.45
N GLY A 87 -14.67 3.02 1.30
CA GLY A 87 -15.13 4.08 2.20
C GLY A 87 -15.45 5.39 1.47
N ALA A 88 -14.70 5.72 0.41
CA ALA A 88 -14.94 6.91 -0.42
C ALA A 88 -16.20 6.80 -1.28
N SER A 89 -16.56 5.60 -1.74
CA SER A 89 -17.76 5.36 -2.57
C SER A 89 -19.09 5.28 -1.80
N LYS A 90 -19.09 5.45 -0.47
CA LYS A 90 -20.29 5.31 0.39
C LYS A 90 -20.86 6.65 0.87
N HIS A 91 -20.43 7.77 0.28
CA HIS A 91 -20.89 9.11 0.64
C HIS A 91 -21.59 9.84 -0.53
N GLU A 92 -22.14 9.06 -1.46
CA GLU A 92 -23.06 9.52 -2.51
C GLU A 92 -24.34 8.66 -2.43
N ASP A 93 -25.21 8.97 -1.47
CA ASP A 93 -26.65 8.66 -1.48
C ASP A 93 -27.37 9.74 -0.66
#